data_AF-S8BVC3-F1
#
_entry.id   AF-S8BVC3-F1
#
_cell.length_a   1.000
_cell.length_b   1.000
_cell.length_c   1.000
_cell.angle_alpha   90.00
_cell.angle_beta   90.00
_cell.angle_gamma   90.00
#
_symmetry.space_group_name_H-M   'P 1'
#
loop_
_entity.id
_entity.type
_entity.pdbx_description
1 polymer ?
#
loop_
_entity_poly.entity_id
_entity_poly.type
_entity_poly.pdbx_seq_one_letter_code
_entity_poly.pdbx_strand_id
1 'polypeptide(L)'
;KAIRAAVEAEADTVYLTGMAVITLEGLFSALNYFFAGNGINASNYELALQRFVKKDEVVWTNVLSLWCLNPSVVFKGISELSQSVILTSGTLSPLSTFSSELGVQFGACLEAPHVIDVDSQVVWAAAISNGPGNYPLNASFKTADEYAFQDAVGKSLEEIFRVVPAGCLVFFPSYKLLDKLCSRWQGTGQWVRLHAQKSIFVEPRNSGQDSFDSVLREYYDSVRFGIQKVGGQKPRGKRLGLKNGGTPKCSNDAKKGGAAFLAVCRGKV
;
A
#
# COMPACT_ATOMS: atom_id res chain seq x y z
N LYS A 1 -14.25 -11.67 28.55
CA LYS A 1 -15.11 -11.72 29.76
C LYS A 1 -16.27 -10.70 29.75
N ALA A 2 -16.19 -9.60 28.98
CA ALA A 2 -17.24 -8.57 28.93
C ALA A 2 -18.57 -8.98 28.24
N ILE A 3 -18.59 -10.02 27.41
CA ILE A 3 -19.78 -10.39 26.63
C ILE A 3 -20.83 -11.16 27.45
N ARG A 4 -20.44 -11.78 28.58
CA ARG A 4 -21.33 -12.68 29.34
C ARG A 4 -22.07 -12.02 30.50
N ALA A 5 -21.73 -10.79 30.87
CA ALA A 5 -22.36 -10.07 31.98
C ALA A 5 -23.56 -9.21 31.55
N ALA A 6 -23.85 -9.11 30.25
CA ALA A 6 -24.92 -8.24 29.73
C ALA A 6 -26.33 -8.88 29.76
N VAL A 7 -26.47 -10.14 30.20
CA VAL A 7 -27.75 -10.88 30.14
C VAL A 7 -28.50 -10.88 31.48
N GLU A 8 -27.88 -10.42 32.57
CA GLU A 8 -28.49 -10.37 33.91
C GLU A 8 -28.38 -8.95 34.50
N ALA A 9 -28.90 -7.93 33.82
CA ALA A 9 -28.97 -6.57 34.36
C ALA A 9 -30.42 -6.18 34.67
N GLU A 10 -30.66 -5.81 35.93
CA GLU A 10 -31.91 -5.26 36.44
C GLU A 10 -32.32 -3.98 35.68
N ALA A 11 -33.62 -3.77 35.52
CA ALA A 11 -34.22 -2.86 34.55
C ALA A 11 -34.03 -1.33 34.82
N ASP A 12 -33.20 -0.94 35.79
CA ASP A 12 -33.09 0.46 36.23
C ASP A 12 -31.64 0.98 36.33
N THR A 13 -30.66 0.23 35.80
CA THR A 13 -29.25 0.69 35.79
C THR A 13 -28.85 1.17 34.40
N VAL A 14 -28.43 2.44 34.30
CA VAL A 14 -27.85 3.01 33.07
C VAL A 14 -26.54 2.29 32.76
N TYR A 15 -26.54 1.41 31.76
CA TYR A 15 -25.34 0.70 31.30
C TYR A 15 -24.67 1.44 30.14
N LEU A 16 -23.33 1.44 30.16
CA LEU A 16 -22.54 1.89 29.01
C LEU A 16 -22.68 0.88 27.86
N THR A 17 -22.79 1.38 26.63
CA THR A 17 -22.73 0.50 25.46
C THR A 17 -21.34 -0.13 25.34
N GLY A 18 -21.23 -1.32 24.72
CA GLY A 18 -19.94 -1.99 24.54
C GLY A 18 -18.91 -1.10 23.81
N MET A 19 -19.34 -0.29 22.85
CA MET A 19 -18.49 0.69 22.17
C MET A 19 -18.01 1.80 23.11
N ALA A 20 -18.87 2.29 24.01
CA ALA A 20 -18.48 3.30 25.00
C ALA A 20 -17.47 2.72 26.00
N VAL A 21 -17.65 1.47 26.43
CA VAL A 21 -16.69 0.78 27.31
C VAL A 21 -15.33 0.65 26.65
N ILE A 22 -15.25 0.12 25.42
CA ILE A 22 -13.99 -0.02 24.67
C ILE A 22 -13.30 1.34 24.47
N THR A 23 -14.09 2.38 24.17
CA THR A 23 -13.56 3.74 24.00
C THR A 23 -12.95 4.27 25.29
N LEU A 24 -13.65 4.09 26.42
CA LEU A 24 -13.15 4.51 27.73
C LEU A 24 -11.93 3.70 28.17
N GLU A 25 -11.91 2.39 27.95
CA GLU A 25 -10.74 1.54 28.24
C GLU A 25 -9.52 2.00 27.43
N GLY A 26 -9.69 2.31 26.14
CA GLY A 26 -8.63 2.87 25.30
C GLY A 26 -8.14 4.22 25.80
N LEU A 27 -9.05 5.11 26.19
CA LEU A 27 -8.71 6.41 26.75
C LEU A 27 -7.94 6.29 28.07
N PHE A 28 -8.43 5.48 29.01
CA PHE A 28 -7.75 5.27 30.29
C PHE A 28 -6.38 4.61 30.11
N SER A 29 -6.24 3.68 29.17
CA SER A 29 -4.94 3.08 28.84
C SER A 29 -3.95 4.15 28.36
N ALA A 30 -4.37 5.03 27.44
CA ALA A 30 -3.54 6.11 26.94
C ALA A 30 -3.19 7.13 28.04
N LEU A 31 -4.15 7.51 28.88
CA LEU A 31 -3.92 8.43 30.01
C LEU A 31 -3.01 7.84 31.07
N ASN A 32 -3.11 6.54 31.36
CA ASN A 32 -2.20 5.86 32.29
C ASN A 32 -0.75 5.94 31.81
N TYR A 33 -0.50 5.80 30.50
CA TYR A 33 0.84 5.99 29.92
C TYR A 33 1.30 7.45 29.93
N PHE A 34 0.38 8.38 29.65
CA PHE A 34 0.64 9.82 29.69
C PHE A 34 1.06 10.29 31.09
N PHE A 35 0.33 9.85 32.12
CA PHE A 35 0.60 10.20 33.53
C PHE A 35 1.59 9.24 34.23
N ALA A 36 2.09 8.22 33.53
CA ALA A 36 3.07 7.29 34.08
C ALA A 36 4.32 8.04 34.58
N GLY A 37 4.91 7.53 35.66
CA GLY A 37 6.13 8.10 36.24
C GLY A 37 5.95 9.56 36.70
N ASN A 38 4.77 9.95 37.19
CA ASN A 38 4.48 11.33 37.61
C ASN A 38 4.49 12.34 36.44
N GLY A 39 4.05 11.91 35.25
CA GLY A 39 3.94 12.76 34.07
C GLY A 39 5.24 13.00 33.31
N ILE A 40 6.28 12.19 33.52
CA ILE A 40 7.56 12.28 32.78
C ILE A 40 7.32 12.18 31.26
N ASN A 41 6.31 11.43 30.85
CA ASN A 41 6.01 11.23 29.43
C ASN A 41 5.14 12.32 28.83
N ALA A 42 4.57 13.24 29.62
CA ALA A 42 3.55 14.19 29.15
C ALA A 42 4.04 15.07 27.99
N SER A 43 5.33 15.44 27.98
CA SER A 43 5.97 16.22 26.92
C SER A 43 6.14 15.47 25.58
N ASN A 44 5.98 14.14 25.59
CA ASN A 44 6.07 13.29 24.39
C ASN A 44 4.71 13.09 23.70
N TYR A 45 3.63 13.64 24.27
CA TYR A 45 2.29 13.52 23.71
C TYR A 45 1.73 14.90 23.34
N GLU A 46 1.06 14.98 22.20
CA GLU A 46 0.25 16.13 21.81
C GLU A 46 -1.23 15.80 21.82
N LEU A 47 -2.04 16.73 22.32
CA LEU A 47 -3.49 16.66 22.25
C LEU A 47 -3.97 17.42 21.01
N ALA A 48 -4.56 16.71 20.07
CA ALA A 48 -5.13 17.29 18.85
C ALA A 48 -6.66 17.20 18.88
N LEU A 49 -7.33 18.35 18.74
CA LEU A 49 -8.76 18.41 18.48
C LEU A 49 -8.98 18.71 17.00
N GLN A 50 -9.50 17.73 16.27
CA GLN A 50 -9.83 17.85 14.86
C GLN A 50 -11.34 17.95 14.69
N ARG A 51 -11.79 18.94 13.92
CA ARG A 51 -13.20 19.10 13.57
C ARG A 51 -13.32 19.04 12.06
N PHE A 52 -14.08 18.06 11.56
CA PHE A 52 -14.30 17.90 10.13
C PHE A 52 -15.72 17.45 9.82
N VAL A 53 -16.08 17.62 8.55
CA VAL A 53 -17.34 17.15 7.98
C VAL A 53 -16.97 16.08 6.97
N LYS A 54 -17.52 14.86 7.11
CA LYS A 54 -17.33 13.84 6.08
C LYS A 54 -18.06 14.28 4.82
N LYS A 55 -17.47 14.03 3.64
CA LYS A 55 -18.23 14.09 2.39
C LYS A 55 -19.42 13.16 2.57
N ASP A 56 -20.63 13.70 2.47
CA ASP A 56 -21.95 13.05 2.63
C ASP A 56 -22.63 13.16 4.01
N GLU A 57 -22.01 13.79 5.01
CA GLU A 57 -22.65 14.10 6.30
C GLU A 57 -22.80 15.62 6.50
N VAL A 58 -23.93 16.09 7.04
CA VAL A 58 -24.13 17.52 7.43
C VAL A 58 -23.64 17.78 8.87
N VAL A 59 -23.39 16.71 9.62
CA VAL A 59 -23.03 16.76 11.04
C VAL A 59 -21.53 16.97 11.18
N TRP A 60 -21.15 17.95 12.00
CA TRP A 60 -19.76 18.15 12.40
C TRP A 60 -19.31 17.01 13.30
N THR A 61 -18.26 16.30 12.88
CA THR A 61 -17.59 15.32 13.74
C THR A 61 -16.41 16.01 14.43
N ASN A 62 -16.34 15.88 15.75
CA ASN A 62 -15.19 16.29 16.54
C ASN A 62 -14.42 15.03 16.97
N VAL A 63 -13.13 15.01 16.71
CA VAL A 63 -12.22 13.93 17.11
C VAL A 63 -11.16 14.53 18.01
N LEU A 64 -11.14 14.07 19.26
CA LEU A 64 -10.06 14.34 20.19
C LEU A 64 -9.06 13.18 20.09
N SER A 65 -7.80 13.51 19.79
CA SER A 65 -6.73 12.53 19.66
C SER A 65 -5.59 12.88 20.60
N LEU A 66 -5.01 11.86 21.24
CA LEU A 66 -3.77 11.97 22.00
C LEU A 66 -2.67 11.26 21.20
N TRP A 67 -1.75 12.03 20.62
CA TRP A 67 -0.70 11.54 19.73
C TRP A 67 0.60 11.39 20.47
N CYS A 68 1.15 10.18 20.52
CA CYS A 68 2.51 9.95 21.00
C CYS A 68 3.49 10.32 19.88
N LEU A 69 4.28 11.37 20.08
CA LEU A 69 5.25 11.86 19.11
C LEU A 69 6.63 11.19 19.27
N ASN A 70 6.86 10.48 20.36
CA ASN A 70 8.13 9.83 20.66
C ASN A 70 7.95 8.32 20.87
N PRO A 71 8.30 7.47 19.88
CA PRO A 71 8.14 6.03 19.99
C PRO A 71 9.07 5.39 21.04
N SER A 72 10.14 6.08 21.47
CA SER A 72 11.05 5.57 22.51
C SER A 72 10.37 5.34 23.86
N VAL A 73 9.29 6.09 24.17
CA VAL A 73 8.53 5.93 25.43
C VAL A 73 7.95 4.51 25.55
N VAL A 74 7.39 4.01 24.45
CA VAL A 74 6.79 2.67 24.40
C VAL A 74 7.89 1.61 24.33
N PHE A 75 8.91 1.85 23.51
CA PHE A 75 9.99 0.89 23.32
C PHE A 75 10.84 0.70 24.58
N LYS A 76 11.03 1.76 25.38
CA LYS A 76 11.75 1.71 26.65
C LYS A 76 11.17 0.67 27.59
N GLY A 77 9.84 0.65 27.77
CA GLY A 77 9.18 -0.35 28.62
C GLY A 77 9.42 -1.79 28.13
N ILE A 78 9.41 -2.00 26.82
CA ILE A 78 9.74 -3.32 26.24
C ILE A 78 11.19 -3.70 26.53
N SER A 79 12.12 -2.74 26.36
CA SER A 79 13.55 -2.97 26.59
C SER A 79 13.86 -3.29 28.06
N GLU A 80 13.19 -2.65 29.02
CA GLU A 80 13.40 -2.85 30.45
C GLU A 80 12.85 -4.20 30.94
N LEU A 81 11.78 -4.69 30.31
CA LEU A 81 11.16 -5.98 30.62
C LEU A 81 11.85 -7.17 29.94
N SER A 82 12.69 -6.92 28.94
CA SER A 82 13.30 -7.95 28.11
C SER A 82 14.78 -8.14 28.45
N GLN A 83 15.24 -9.39 28.50
CA GLN A 83 16.67 -9.68 28.69
C GLN A 83 17.51 -9.33 27.45
N SER A 84 16.96 -9.55 26.25
CA SER A 84 17.57 -9.14 24.99
C SER A 84 16.49 -8.85 23.95
N VAL A 85 16.70 -7.82 23.13
CA VAL A 85 15.85 -7.50 21.98
C VAL A 85 16.69 -7.61 20.71
N ILE A 86 16.27 -8.47 19.79
CA ILE A 86 16.93 -8.65 18.48
C ILE A 86 15.99 -8.13 17.42
N LEU A 87 16.47 -7.17 16.63
CA LEU A 87 15.71 -6.55 15.56
C LEU A 87 16.32 -6.92 14.21
N THR A 88 15.52 -7.56 13.36
CA THR A 88 15.96 -8.02 12.03
C THR A 88 15.00 -7.51 10.97
N SER A 89 15.51 -6.85 9.94
CA SER A 89 14.74 -6.59 8.71
C SER A 89 15.68 -6.43 7.52
N GLY A 90 15.19 -6.80 6.33
CA GLY A 90 15.95 -6.73 5.07
C GLY A 90 16.01 -5.32 4.46
N THR A 91 15.31 -4.34 5.00
CA THR A 91 15.22 -2.97 4.44
C THR A 91 15.49 -1.88 5.49
N LEU A 92 16.04 -2.24 6.64
CA LEU A 92 16.41 -1.27 7.68
C LEU A 92 17.70 -0.58 7.30
N SER A 93 17.58 0.56 6.64
CA SER A 93 18.69 1.48 6.42
C SER A 93 18.17 2.92 6.39
N PRO A 94 18.86 3.88 7.05
CA PRO A 94 20.05 3.74 7.89
C PRO A 94 19.72 3.32 9.35
N LEU A 95 20.55 2.44 9.94
CA LEU A 95 20.36 1.91 11.32
C LEU A 95 20.46 2.98 12.42
N SER A 96 21.22 4.04 12.17
CA SER A 96 21.42 5.14 13.13
C SER A 96 20.12 5.92 13.40
N THR A 97 19.35 6.22 12.35
CA THR A 97 18.04 6.87 12.47
C THR A 97 17.09 6.00 13.27
N PHE A 98 17.04 4.70 12.97
CA PHE A 98 16.16 3.77 13.69
C PHE A 98 16.49 3.67 15.19
N SER A 99 17.78 3.61 15.52
CA SER A 99 18.26 3.61 16.92
C SER A 99 17.87 4.90 17.66
N SER A 100 18.04 6.04 17.00
CA SER A 100 17.67 7.35 17.57
C SER A 100 16.17 7.46 17.84
N GLU A 101 15.32 7.03 16.91
CA GLU A 101 13.86 7.08 17.06
C GLU A 101 13.37 6.20 18.22
N LEU A 102 13.95 5.00 18.38
CA LEU A 102 13.60 4.11 19.49
C LEU A 102 14.24 4.50 20.83
N GLY A 103 15.14 5.49 20.85
CA GLY A 103 15.83 5.93 22.06
C GLY A 103 16.72 4.86 22.70
N VAL A 104 17.18 3.88 21.91
CA VAL A 104 18.05 2.79 22.37
C VAL A 104 19.30 2.70 21.51
N GLN A 105 20.42 2.33 22.14
CA GLN A 105 21.63 1.98 21.40
C GLN A 105 21.72 0.47 21.26
N PHE A 106 21.69 -0.02 20.03
CA PHE A 106 21.92 -1.43 19.72
C PHE A 106 23.43 -1.70 19.79
N GLY A 107 23.86 -2.51 20.77
CA GLY A 107 25.29 -2.82 20.98
C GLY A 107 25.89 -3.72 19.90
N ALA A 108 25.05 -4.53 19.23
CA ALA A 108 25.43 -5.34 18.09
C ALA A 108 24.60 -4.92 16.87
N CYS A 109 25.26 -4.28 15.91
CA CYS A 109 24.68 -3.92 14.62
C CYS A 109 25.40 -4.72 13.53
N LEU A 110 24.65 -5.48 12.75
CA LEU A 110 25.15 -6.19 11.59
C LEU A 110 24.35 -5.77 10.38
N GLU A 111 25.02 -5.12 9.43
CA GLU A 111 24.50 -4.93 8.09
C GLU A 111 25.15 -5.99 7.20
N ALA A 112 24.39 -7.04 6.88
CA ALA A 112 24.88 -8.08 6.01
C ALA A 112 25.06 -7.51 4.59
N PRO A 113 26.18 -7.78 3.89
CA PRO A 113 26.29 -7.43 2.49
C PRO A 113 25.18 -8.10 1.69
N HIS A 114 24.74 -7.46 0.60
CA HIS A 114 23.70 -8.01 -0.26
C HIS A 114 24.05 -9.46 -0.65
N VAL A 115 23.13 -10.39 -0.36
CA VAL A 115 23.27 -11.83 -0.63
C VAL A 115 23.19 -12.14 -2.14
N ILE A 116 22.89 -11.11 -2.94
CA ILE A 116 22.73 -11.18 -4.39
C ILE A 116 24.11 -10.99 -5.03
N ASP A 117 24.60 -12.04 -5.69
CA ASP A 117 25.76 -11.94 -6.57
C ASP A 117 25.39 -11.11 -7.80
N VAL A 118 25.95 -9.90 -7.88
CA VAL A 118 25.67 -8.89 -8.91
C VAL A 118 25.92 -9.44 -10.32
N ASP A 119 26.86 -10.38 -10.46
CA ASP A 119 27.21 -10.99 -11.75
C ASP A 119 26.19 -12.06 -12.18
N SER A 120 25.43 -12.64 -11.25
CA SER A 120 24.44 -13.70 -11.53
C SER A 120 22.97 -13.25 -11.42
N GLN A 121 22.71 -12.18 -10.66
CA GLN A 121 21.37 -11.62 -10.42
C GLN A 121 21.36 -10.12 -10.72
N VAL A 122 20.94 -9.81 -11.93
CA VAL A 122 20.92 -8.48 -12.56
C VAL A 122 19.83 -7.59 -11.95
N VAL A 123 20.05 -7.07 -10.74
CA VAL A 123 19.22 -5.99 -10.19
C VAL A 123 19.81 -4.66 -10.63
N TRP A 124 19.13 -3.98 -11.55
CA TRP A 124 19.49 -2.63 -11.99
C TRP A 124 18.53 -1.61 -11.39
N ALA A 125 19.08 -0.65 -10.65
CA ALA A 125 18.35 0.46 -10.08
C ALA A 125 18.79 1.77 -10.76
N ALA A 126 17.82 2.57 -11.21
CA ALA A 126 18.10 3.88 -11.79
C ALA A 126 16.96 4.85 -11.53
N ALA A 127 17.31 6.14 -11.49
CA ALA A 127 16.35 7.23 -11.42
C ALA A 127 16.11 7.80 -12.82
N ILE A 128 14.85 7.78 -13.26
CA ILE A 128 14.43 8.40 -14.53
C ILE A 128 13.87 9.79 -14.21
N SER A 129 14.64 10.83 -14.51
CA SER A 129 14.27 12.21 -14.19
C SER A 129 13.39 12.89 -15.24
N ASN A 130 13.45 12.44 -16.51
CA ASN A 130 12.76 13.05 -17.63
C ASN A 130 12.04 11.99 -18.47
N GLY A 131 10.83 12.31 -18.90
CA GLY A 131 10.00 11.46 -19.76
C GLY A 131 10.13 11.81 -21.25
N PRO A 132 9.34 11.15 -22.11
CA PRO A 132 9.33 11.41 -23.55
C PRO A 132 9.05 12.89 -23.88
N GLY A 133 9.87 13.47 -24.75
CA GLY A 133 9.85 14.90 -25.05
C GLY A 133 10.65 15.77 -24.06
N ASN A 134 11.53 15.16 -23.26
CA ASN A 134 12.38 15.82 -22.27
C ASN A 134 11.59 16.61 -21.20
N TYR A 135 10.38 16.13 -20.87
CA TYR A 135 9.55 16.73 -19.83
C TYR A 135 9.98 16.21 -18.45
N PRO A 136 10.21 17.08 -17.45
CA PRO A 136 10.66 16.65 -16.12
C PRO A 136 9.58 15.86 -15.38
N LEU A 137 9.91 14.65 -14.94
CA LEU A 137 9.02 13.78 -14.17
C LEU A 137 9.07 14.16 -12.69
N ASN A 138 8.47 15.31 -12.36
CA ASN A 138 8.38 15.80 -10.99
C ASN A 138 6.96 15.63 -10.44
N ALA A 139 6.79 14.75 -9.46
CA ALA A 139 5.51 14.48 -8.81
C ALA A 139 5.22 15.39 -7.59
N SER A 140 5.80 16.60 -7.52
CA SER A 140 5.52 17.55 -6.45
C SER A 140 4.06 18.03 -6.45
N PHE A 141 3.59 18.57 -5.32
CA PHE A 141 2.22 19.09 -5.18
C PHE A 141 1.85 20.12 -6.25
N LYS A 142 2.81 20.92 -6.71
CA LYS A 142 2.59 21.96 -7.73
C LYS A 142 2.42 21.37 -9.13
N THR A 143 3.22 20.37 -9.47
CA THR A 143 3.36 19.84 -10.83
C THR A 143 2.51 18.60 -11.08
N ALA A 144 2.12 17.86 -10.04
CA ALA A 144 1.31 16.65 -10.16
C ALA A 144 -0.09 16.90 -10.77
N ASP A 145 -0.59 18.14 -10.65
CA ASP A 145 -1.89 18.54 -11.18
C ASP A 145 -1.84 18.99 -12.64
N GLU A 146 -0.64 19.20 -13.20
CA GLU A 146 -0.47 19.58 -14.59
C GLU A 146 -0.77 18.41 -15.52
N TYR A 147 -1.58 18.65 -16.55
CA TYR A 147 -1.88 17.62 -17.55
C TYR A 147 -0.64 17.16 -18.33
N ALA A 148 0.33 18.05 -18.54
CA ALA A 148 1.58 17.71 -19.20
C ALA A 148 2.36 16.65 -18.41
N PHE A 149 2.43 16.78 -17.07
CA PHE A 149 3.03 15.77 -16.19
C PHE A 149 2.28 14.44 -16.27
N GLN A 150 0.95 14.46 -16.15
CA GLN A 150 0.13 13.26 -16.18
C GLN A 150 0.28 12.48 -17.51
N ASP A 151 0.34 13.19 -18.63
CA ASP A 151 0.54 12.62 -19.95
C ASP A 151 2.00 12.12 -20.14
N ALA A 152 2.99 12.82 -19.59
CA ALA A 152 4.39 12.42 -19.64
C ALA A 152 4.63 11.12 -18.85
N VAL A 153 4.00 10.95 -17.68
CA VAL A 153 4.04 9.70 -16.90
C VAL A 153 3.42 8.54 -17.70
N GLY A 154 2.26 8.77 -18.31
CA GLY A 154 1.59 7.76 -19.15
C GLY A 154 2.47 7.30 -20.31
N LYS A 155 3.05 8.24 -21.06
CA LYS A 155 3.99 7.94 -22.16
C LYS A 155 5.24 7.19 -21.69
N SER A 156 5.78 7.56 -20.52
CA SER A 156 6.94 6.87 -19.94
C SER A 156 6.59 5.41 -19.62
N LEU A 157 5.39 5.16 -19.06
CA LEU A 157 4.90 3.81 -18.80
C LEU A 157 4.64 3.02 -20.10
N GLU A 158 4.15 3.67 -21.17
CA GLU A 158 3.98 3.03 -22.48
C GLU A 158 5.33 2.48 -23.00
N GLU A 159 6.41 3.26 -22.90
CA GLU A 159 7.76 2.82 -23.32
C GLU A 159 8.31 1.70 -22.43
N ILE A 160 8.15 1.81 -21.11
CA ILE A 160 8.58 0.77 -20.16
C ILE A 160 7.81 -0.54 -20.41
N PHE A 161 6.50 -0.49 -20.57
CA PHE A 161 5.67 -1.67 -20.80
C PHE A 161 5.98 -2.35 -22.14
N ARG A 162 6.48 -1.60 -23.13
CA ARG A 162 6.92 -2.15 -24.41
C ARG A 162 8.23 -2.95 -24.28
N VAL A 163 9.16 -2.51 -23.42
CA VAL A 163 10.49 -3.12 -23.29
C VAL A 163 10.53 -4.23 -22.24
N VAL A 164 9.82 -4.05 -21.11
CA VAL A 164 9.85 -5.00 -20.00
C VAL A 164 8.98 -6.23 -20.33
N PRO A 165 9.53 -7.45 -20.38
CA PRO A 165 8.74 -8.65 -20.63
C PRO A 165 7.89 -9.02 -19.40
N ALA A 166 6.80 -9.75 -19.62
CA ALA A 166 5.97 -10.31 -18.55
C ALA A 166 5.36 -9.24 -17.62
N GLY A 167 5.78 -9.18 -16.35
CA GLY A 167 5.12 -8.40 -15.29
C GLY A 167 5.78 -7.05 -15.00
N CYS A 168 4.98 -6.00 -14.79
CA CYS A 168 5.41 -4.74 -14.19
C CYS A 168 4.64 -4.47 -12.88
N LEU A 169 5.31 -3.95 -11.86
CA LEU A 169 4.68 -3.42 -10.64
C LEU A 169 4.97 -1.92 -10.57
N VAL A 170 3.93 -1.09 -10.47
CA VAL A 170 4.03 0.37 -10.47
C VAL A 170 3.38 0.91 -9.20
N PHE A 171 4.18 1.54 -8.34
CA PHE A 171 3.69 2.09 -7.08
C PHE A 171 3.54 3.61 -7.15
N PHE A 172 2.41 4.10 -6.67
CA PHE A 172 2.08 5.52 -6.57
C PHE A 172 2.09 5.99 -5.10
N PRO A 173 2.38 7.26 -4.83
CA PRO A 173 2.43 7.80 -3.47
C PRO A 173 1.06 7.89 -2.78
N SER A 174 -0.05 7.91 -3.52
CA SER A 174 -1.40 7.96 -2.95
C SER A 174 -2.48 7.48 -3.94
N TYR A 175 -3.61 6.97 -3.43
CA TYR A 175 -4.78 6.67 -4.25
C TYR A 175 -5.31 7.89 -4.99
N LYS A 176 -5.23 9.09 -4.38
CA LYS A 176 -5.67 10.33 -5.04
C LYS A 176 -4.90 10.60 -6.33
N LEU A 177 -3.59 10.36 -6.35
CA LEU A 177 -2.78 10.53 -7.55
C LEU A 177 -3.05 9.42 -8.58
N LEU A 178 -3.14 8.17 -8.11
CA LEU A 178 -3.50 7.02 -8.96
C LEU A 178 -4.83 7.24 -9.69
N ASP A 179 -5.90 7.57 -8.96
CA ASP A 179 -7.24 7.81 -9.50
C ASP A 179 -7.23 8.94 -10.54
N LYS A 180 -6.46 10.01 -10.27
CA LYS A 180 -6.31 11.16 -11.16
C LYS A 180 -5.62 10.78 -12.48
N LEU A 181 -4.51 10.06 -12.39
CA LEU A 181 -3.76 9.59 -13.56
C LEU A 181 -4.60 8.61 -14.40
N CYS A 182 -5.25 7.64 -13.76
CA CYS A 182 -6.15 6.71 -14.43
C CYS A 182 -7.26 7.45 -15.18
N SER A 183 -7.91 8.43 -14.53
CA SER A 183 -8.96 9.24 -15.16
C SER A 183 -8.46 10.04 -16.36
N ARG A 184 -7.27 10.65 -16.25
CA ARG A 184 -6.63 11.39 -17.35
C ARG A 184 -6.29 10.46 -18.52
N TRP A 185 -5.74 9.28 -18.24
CA TRP A 185 -5.35 8.33 -19.28
C TRP A 185 -6.55 7.74 -20.00
N GLN A 186 -7.67 7.51 -19.30
CA GLN A 186 -8.93 7.11 -19.90
C GLN A 186 -9.48 8.21 -20.81
N GLY A 187 -9.50 9.46 -20.35
CA GLY A 187 -9.98 10.60 -21.14
C GLY A 187 -9.15 10.94 -22.37
N THR A 188 -7.85 10.66 -22.36
CA THR A 188 -6.93 10.94 -23.48
C THR A 188 -6.68 9.73 -24.40
N GLY A 189 -7.29 8.58 -24.10
CA GLY A 189 -7.06 7.32 -24.82
C GLY A 189 -5.67 6.70 -24.58
N GLN A 190 -4.85 7.25 -23.68
CA GLN A 190 -3.58 6.64 -23.24
C GLN A 190 -3.81 5.30 -22.53
N TRP A 191 -4.92 5.18 -21.79
CA TRP A 191 -5.26 3.94 -21.11
C TRP A 191 -5.38 2.75 -22.07
N VAL A 192 -5.98 2.97 -23.24
CA VAL A 192 -6.11 1.96 -24.29
C VAL A 192 -4.73 1.58 -24.85
N ARG A 193 -3.83 2.55 -25.03
CA ARG A 193 -2.46 2.32 -25.49
C ARG A 193 -1.63 1.53 -24.49
N LEU A 194 -1.71 1.87 -23.21
CA LEU A 194 -1.09 1.10 -22.13
C LEU A 194 -1.64 -0.33 -22.09
N HIS A 195 -2.96 -0.47 -22.20
CA HIS A 195 -3.64 -1.77 -22.17
C HIS A 195 -3.36 -2.65 -23.40
N ALA A 196 -2.99 -2.03 -24.53
CA ALA A 196 -2.52 -2.72 -25.72
C ALA A 196 -1.13 -3.35 -25.52
N GLN A 197 -0.27 -2.75 -24.67
CA GLN A 197 1.03 -3.31 -24.34
C GLN A 197 0.92 -4.42 -23.27
N LYS A 198 0.21 -4.15 -22.17
CA LYS A 198 0.05 -5.06 -21.02
C LYS A 198 -1.35 -4.98 -20.43
N SER A 199 -1.87 -6.10 -19.92
CA SER A 199 -3.11 -6.10 -19.12
C SER A 199 -2.87 -5.30 -17.84
N ILE A 200 -3.70 -4.30 -17.55
CA ILE A 200 -3.53 -3.40 -16.41
C ILE A 200 -4.50 -3.79 -15.31
N PHE A 201 -3.96 -4.01 -14.12
CA PHE A 201 -4.70 -4.28 -12.89
C PHE A 201 -4.46 -3.12 -11.93
N VAL A 202 -5.49 -2.71 -11.20
CA VAL A 202 -5.42 -1.55 -10.30
C VAL A 202 -5.81 -2.01 -8.91
N GLU A 203 -5.04 -1.59 -7.91
CA GLU A 203 -5.32 -1.88 -6.51
C GLU A 203 -6.70 -1.31 -6.09
N PRO A 204 -7.61 -2.16 -5.58
CA PRO A 204 -8.97 -1.73 -5.26
C PRO A 204 -9.04 -0.95 -3.94
N ARG A 205 -9.49 0.30 -4.02
CA ARG A 205 -9.65 1.19 -2.86
C ARG A 205 -10.75 0.71 -1.91
N ASN A 206 -10.46 0.64 -0.61
CA ASN A 206 -11.41 0.32 0.46
C ASN A 206 -12.15 -1.03 0.35
N SER A 207 -11.73 -1.91 -0.56
CA SER A 207 -12.30 -3.25 -0.69
C SER A 207 -11.76 -4.18 0.41
N GLY A 208 -12.54 -5.18 0.83
CA GLY A 208 -12.07 -6.20 1.78
C GLY A 208 -10.85 -6.95 1.25
N GLN A 209 -10.12 -7.64 2.13
CA GLN A 209 -8.91 -8.40 1.77
C GLN A 209 -9.16 -9.36 0.58
N ASP A 210 -10.34 -9.96 0.53
CA ASP A 210 -10.78 -10.86 -0.55
C ASP A 210 -10.73 -10.24 -1.96
N SER A 211 -11.07 -8.95 -2.08
CA SER A 211 -11.06 -8.27 -3.38
C SER A 211 -9.64 -7.99 -3.86
N PHE A 212 -8.73 -7.67 -2.94
CA PHE A 212 -7.32 -7.48 -3.26
C PHE A 212 -6.69 -8.79 -3.74
N ASP A 213 -6.92 -9.88 -3.00
CA ASP A 213 -6.39 -11.20 -3.33
C ASP A 213 -6.87 -11.71 -4.69
N SER A 214 -8.12 -11.41 -5.05
CA SER A 214 -8.68 -11.76 -6.37
C SER A 214 -7.94 -11.05 -7.50
N VAL A 215 -7.77 -9.73 -7.41
CA VAL A 215 -7.08 -8.94 -8.45
C VAL A 215 -5.62 -9.35 -8.56
N LEU A 216 -4.97 -9.63 -7.43
CA LEU A 216 -3.58 -10.09 -7.41
C LEU A 216 -3.43 -11.47 -8.08
N ARG A 217 -4.38 -12.38 -7.86
CA ARG A 217 -4.41 -13.68 -8.54
C ARG A 217 -4.53 -13.52 -10.05
N GLU A 218 -5.45 -12.67 -10.52
CA GLU A 218 -5.62 -12.40 -11.95
C GLU A 218 -4.36 -11.78 -12.58
N TYR A 219 -3.67 -10.89 -11.86
CA TYR A 219 -2.38 -10.36 -12.27
C TYR A 219 -1.35 -11.48 -12.46
N TYR A 220 -1.15 -12.34 -11.45
CA TYR A 220 -0.19 -13.44 -11.54
C TYR A 220 -0.50 -14.41 -12.67
N ASP A 221 -1.77 -14.75 -12.86
CA ASP A 221 -2.20 -15.60 -13.96
C ASP A 221 -1.88 -14.94 -15.31
N SER A 222 -2.19 -13.65 -15.48
CA SER A 222 -1.88 -12.92 -16.72
C SER A 222 -0.38 -12.81 -16.99
N VAL A 223 0.47 -12.72 -15.96
CA VAL A 223 1.93 -12.75 -16.11
C VAL A 223 2.39 -14.15 -16.55
N ARG A 224 1.91 -15.22 -15.90
CA ARG A 224 2.28 -16.61 -16.21
C ARG A 224 1.91 -17.02 -17.63
N PHE A 225 0.70 -16.69 -18.09
CA PHE A 225 0.27 -16.96 -19.46
C PHE A 225 1.04 -16.14 -20.51
N GLY A 226 1.55 -14.97 -20.14
CA GLY A 226 2.44 -14.17 -20.99
C GLY A 226 3.81 -14.81 -21.20
N ILE A 227 4.39 -15.40 -20.15
CA ILE A 227 5.73 -16.03 -20.18
C ILE A 227 5.76 -17.30 -21.03
N GLN A 228 4.74 -18.17 -20.91
CA GLN A 228 4.66 -19.44 -21.66
C GLN A 228 4.63 -19.26 -23.19
N LYS A 229 4.29 -18.06 -23.69
CA LYS A 229 4.25 -17.76 -25.13
C LYS A 229 5.58 -17.22 -25.68
N VAL A 230 6.50 -16.79 -24.80
CA VAL A 230 7.81 -16.23 -25.19
C VAL A 230 8.89 -17.33 -25.27
N GLY A 231 8.71 -18.45 -24.56
CA GLY A 231 9.63 -19.59 -24.56
C GLY A 231 9.02 -20.91 -25.06
N GLY A 232 9.04 -21.16 -26.38
CA GLY A 232 9.13 -22.52 -26.93
C GLY A 232 7.85 -23.33 -27.25
N GLN A 233 7.81 -23.78 -28.51
CA GLN A 233 7.26 -25.03 -29.07
C GLN A 233 5.73 -25.29 -29.07
N LYS A 234 5.20 -25.47 -30.30
CA LYS A 234 3.87 -26.05 -30.57
C LYS A 234 3.78 -27.50 -30.06
N PRO A 235 2.77 -27.88 -29.28
CA PRO A 235 2.34 -29.26 -29.20
C PRO A 235 1.35 -29.56 -30.35
N ARG A 236 1.54 -30.73 -30.96
CA ARG A 236 0.66 -31.34 -31.96
C ARG A 236 -0.74 -31.59 -31.39
N GLY A 237 -1.72 -31.57 -32.29
CA GLY A 237 -3.13 -31.40 -31.97
C GLY A 237 -3.84 -32.58 -31.31
N LYS A 238 -5.04 -32.27 -30.80
CA LYS A 238 -6.16 -33.20 -30.75
C LYS A 238 -7.46 -32.40 -30.89
N ARG A 239 -8.19 -32.75 -31.95
CA ARG A 239 -9.50 -32.23 -32.37
C ARG A 239 -10.55 -32.88 -31.48
N LEU A 240 -11.49 -32.12 -30.88
CA LEU A 240 -12.80 -32.62 -30.44
C LEU A 240 -13.75 -31.47 -30.05
N GLY A 241 -14.92 -31.43 -30.71
CA GLY A 241 -16.22 -31.08 -30.11
C GLY A 241 -16.62 -29.62 -29.96
N LEU A 242 -17.42 -29.11 -30.90
CA LEU A 242 -18.30 -27.94 -30.71
C LEU A 242 -19.34 -28.21 -29.61
N LYS A 243 -19.64 -27.20 -28.80
CA LYS A 243 -21.03 -26.85 -28.37
C LYS A 243 -21.12 -25.36 -27.98
N ASN A 244 -22.14 -24.70 -28.53
CA ASN A 244 -22.46 -23.28 -28.41
C ASN A 244 -23.10 -22.91 -27.06
N GLY A 245 -22.86 -21.67 -26.62
CA GLY A 245 -23.62 -20.97 -25.57
C GLY A 245 -23.04 -19.57 -25.34
N GLY A 246 -23.70 -18.53 -25.86
CA GLY A 246 -23.14 -17.19 -26.00
C GLY A 246 -23.29 -16.27 -24.78
N THR A 247 -22.30 -15.40 -24.62
CA THR A 247 -22.39 -14.00 -24.14
C THR A 247 -21.17 -13.26 -24.72
N PRO A 248 -21.27 -11.98 -25.14
CA PRO A 248 -20.21 -11.34 -25.92
C PRO A 248 -19.09 -10.88 -24.99
N LYS A 249 -18.08 -11.73 -24.78
CA LYS A 249 -16.77 -11.26 -24.32
C LYS A 249 -16.12 -10.54 -25.49
N CYS A 250 -15.77 -9.27 -25.30
CA CYS A 250 -15.03 -8.47 -26.26
C CYS A 250 -13.71 -9.18 -26.59
N SER A 251 -13.72 -9.89 -27.70
CA SER A 251 -12.59 -10.56 -28.30
C SER A 251 -11.71 -9.52 -28.95
N ASN A 252 -10.60 -9.20 -28.32
CA ASN A 252 -9.42 -8.62 -28.96
C ASN A 252 -8.17 -9.07 -28.16
N ASP A 253 -7.97 -10.39 -28.09
CA ASP A 253 -6.72 -10.99 -27.61
C ASP A 253 -5.62 -10.86 -28.68
N ALA A 254 -5.29 -9.62 -29.02
CA ALA A 254 -4.05 -9.30 -29.70
C ALA A 254 -2.93 -9.30 -28.66
N LYS A 255 -2.13 -10.38 -28.65
CA LYS A 255 -0.72 -10.46 -28.20
C LYS A 255 -0.29 -9.45 -27.11
N LYS A 256 -0.84 -9.53 -25.89
CA LYS A 256 -0.32 -8.73 -24.76
C LYS A 256 0.96 -9.36 -24.21
N GLY A 257 2.01 -8.55 -24.03
CA GLY A 257 3.33 -8.99 -23.56
C GLY A 257 3.43 -9.26 -22.05
N GLY A 258 2.29 -9.47 -21.38
CA GLY A 258 2.15 -9.70 -19.94
C GLY A 258 1.23 -8.69 -19.25
N ALA A 259 1.49 -8.37 -17.99
CA ALA A 259 0.58 -7.58 -17.14
C ALA A 259 1.30 -6.51 -16.32
N ALA A 260 0.59 -5.45 -15.95
CA ALA A 260 1.04 -4.39 -15.06
C ALA A 260 0.07 -4.26 -13.88
N PHE A 261 0.60 -4.11 -12.66
CA PHE A 261 -0.19 -3.85 -11.46
C PHE A 261 0.11 -2.44 -10.94
N LEU A 262 -0.93 -1.61 -10.83
CA LEU A 262 -0.85 -0.23 -10.32
C LEU A 262 -1.30 -0.23 -8.86
N ALA A 263 -0.37 0.06 -7.95
CA ALA A 263 -0.55 -0.01 -6.50
C ALA A 263 -0.14 1.27 -5.79
N VAL A 264 -0.38 1.37 -4.48
CA VAL A 264 0.01 2.52 -3.65
C VAL A 264 1.05 2.10 -2.61
N CYS A 265 2.12 2.86 -2.41
CA CYS A 265 3.21 2.50 -1.47
C CYS A 265 2.75 2.32 -0.01
N ARG A 266 1.60 2.91 0.36
CA ARG A 266 0.95 2.78 1.68
C ARG A 266 -0.43 2.11 1.57
N GLY A 267 -0.64 1.33 0.50
CA GLY A 267 -1.85 0.57 0.27
C GLY A 267 -1.98 -0.60 1.24
N LYS A 268 -3.03 -1.41 1.05
CA LYS A 268 -3.24 -2.63 1.84
C LYS A 268 -2.29 -3.71 1.32
N VAL A 269 -1.04 -3.68 1.75
CA VAL A 269 -0.06 -4.75 1.53
C VAL A 269 0.37 -5.30 2.87
#